data_AF-A0AAF3J2T0-F1
#
_entry.id   AF-A0AAF3J2T0-F1
#
_cell.length_a   1.000
_cell.length_b   1.000
_cell.length_c   1.000
_cell.angle_alpha   90.00
_cell.angle_beta   90.00
_cell.angle_gamma   90.00
#
_symmetry.space_group_name_H-M   'P 1'
#
loop_
_entity.id
_entity.type
_entity.pdbx_description
1 polymer ?
#
loop_
_entity_poly.entity_id
_entity_poly.type
_entity_poly.pdbx_seq_one_letter_code
_entity_poly.pdbx_strand_id
1 'polypeptide(L)'
;MSEGQENPSFEKDPNTSPTPIRRENENVVPESNGSESPRSIRSYHKGSNGTLTGGGMTKNYSKTVDIKQYKSKIDRRLGFCVLACLVIIATVLCVYGLIHEGVHSELTTYVNRTHQIAKELKAVMLDEYGNSENVTADDGKEWMTVEDLAHDAYMLSEVHSKVWWLFLGNLLIAILLTPILTFVHCGFVDGNGFKLVYRAVILACLIWFFAQFFYLLHPLLFGASRFPGMVDRLFITGYPRDEYQLNEIKSSFYCQWNPDPIYVKFRAARACMPIIKNSLFPAYTVILLIIFDVFPFVFAAFMYAWSACIKDQKHVSTMRTRVALNNQRRVNMPKGQDSYVPPDPKLIHLHSDDKHGRFV
;
A
#
# COMPACT_ATOMS: atom_id res chain seq x y z
N MET A 1 -17.61 -50.05 -34.70
CA MET A 1 -18.36 -49.67 -33.50
C MET A 1 -18.14 -48.18 -33.34
N SER A 2 -18.83 -47.28 -34.06
CA SER A 2 -20.30 -47.05 -34.17
C SER A 2 -20.88 -46.83 -32.78
N GLU A 3 -21.52 -45.72 -32.39
CA GLU A 3 -22.34 -44.67 -33.05
C GLU A 3 -22.08 -43.31 -32.31
N GLY A 4 -22.27 -42.08 -32.82
CA GLY A 4 -23.43 -41.46 -33.50
C GLY A 4 -24.09 -40.45 -32.52
N GLN A 5 -23.90 -39.12 -32.68
CA GLN A 5 -24.87 -38.14 -33.24
C GLN A 5 -25.95 -37.70 -32.19
N GLU A 6 -26.38 -36.45 -31.94
CA GLU A 6 -26.73 -35.27 -32.76
C GLU A 6 -26.79 -33.96 -31.91
N ASN A 7 -26.52 -32.82 -32.56
CA ASN A 7 -27.11 -31.51 -32.26
C ASN A 7 -28.40 -31.36 -33.10
N PRO A 8 -29.34 -30.46 -32.75
CA PRO A 8 -29.37 -29.22 -33.54
C PRO A 8 -29.78 -27.94 -32.78
N SER A 9 -29.24 -26.86 -33.34
CA SER A 9 -29.65 -25.46 -33.32
C SER A 9 -31.11 -25.19 -33.70
N PHE A 10 -31.71 -24.12 -33.17
CA PHE A 10 -32.67 -23.30 -33.91
C PHE A 10 -32.58 -21.81 -33.51
N GLU A 11 -32.87 -20.97 -34.50
CA GLU A 11 -32.50 -19.57 -34.71
C GLU A 11 -33.76 -18.68 -34.86
N LYS A 12 -33.63 -17.37 -34.58
CA LYS A 12 -34.47 -16.21 -35.04
C LYS A 12 -35.91 -16.06 -34.49
N ASP A 13 -36.51 -14.87 -34.29
CA ASP A 13 -36.16 -13.44 -34.37
C ASP A 13 -37.34 -12.60 -33.72
N PRO A 14 -37.34 -11.25 -33.73
CA PRO A 14 -37.95 -10.37 -32.71
C PRO A 14 -39.29 -9.71 -33.13
N ASN A 15 -39.79 -8.83 -32.24
CA ASN A 15 -40.95 -7.92 -32.36
C ASN A 15 -42.35 -8.51 -32.14
N THR A 16 -42.95 -8.21 -30.99
CA THR A 16 -44.36 -7.76 -30.91
C THR A 16 -44.70 -7.20 -29.52
N SER A 17 -45.00 -5.90 -29.44
CA SER A 17 -45.83 -5.33 -28.37
C SER A 17 -47.26 -5.87 -28.46
N PRO A 18 -48.02 -5.82 -27.36
CA PRO A 18 -49.23 -4.99 -27.45
C PRO A 18 -49.58 -4.24 -26.14
N THR A 19 -49.83 -2.94 -26.28
CA THR A 19 -50.88 -2.20 -25.55
C THR A 19 -52.13 -2.14 -26.45
N PRO A 20 -53.33 -1.69 -26.02
CA PRO A 20 -53.80 -1.29 -24.68
C PRO A 20 -55.17 -1.92 -24.29
N ILE A 21 -55.55 -1.87 -23.00
CA ILE A 21 -56.97 -1.97 -22.60
C ILE A 21 -57.40 -0.67 -21.94
N ARG A 22 -58.44 -0.09 -22.56
CA ARG A 22 -59.22 1.10 -22.21
C ARG A 22 -60.46 0.66 -21.43
N ARG A 23 -60.75 1.28 -20.29
CA ARG A 23 -62.08 1.56 -19.69
C ARG A 23 -61.85 2.56 -18.55
N GLU A 24 -62.12 3.84 -18.75
CA GLU A 24 -63.41 4.54 -18.66
C GLU A 24 -63.63 5.12 -17.25
N ASN A 25 -64.08 6.38 -17.25
CA ASN A 25 -64.01 7.36 -16.18
C ASN A 25 -65.00 7.11 -15.04
N GLU A 26 -64.60 7.43 -13.82
CA GLU A 26 -65.52 7.89 -12.78
C GLU A 26 -64.85 9.06 -12.02
N ASN A 27 -65.47 10.24 -12.11
CA ASN A 27 -65.05 11.48 -11.46
C ASN A 27 -65.70 11.58 -10.07
N VAL A 28 -64.95 11.74 -8.97
CA VAL A 28 -65.35 12.54 -7.78
C VAL A 28 -64.11 13.01 -6.98
N VAL A 29 -63.83 14.33 -7.04
CA VAL A 29 -63.37 15.33 -6.02
C VAL A 29 -62.16 15.03 -5.08
N PRO A 30 -61.27 16.03 -4.81
CA PRO A 30 -59.98 15.85 -4.14
C PRO A 30 -59.96 16.28 -2.65
N GLU A 31 -59.28 15.51 -1.80
CA GLU A 31 -58.71 15.88 -0.47
C GLU A 31 -58.03 14.60 0.07
N SER A 32 -56.87 14.57 0.72
CA SER A 32 -56.20 15.52 1.60
C SER A 32 -54.69 15.24 1.62
N ASN A 33 -53.91 16.28 1.92
CA ASN A 33 -52.48 16.17 2.16
C ASN A 33 -52.19 15.26 3.36
N GLY A 34 -51.52 14.14 3.12
CA GLY A 34 -51.02 13.24 4.16
C GLY A 34 -50.07 13.98 5.12
N SER A 35 -50.46 14.03 6.38
CA SER A 35 -49.67 14.48 7.52
C SER A 35 -48.48 13.52 7.75
N GLU A 36 -47.28 13.89 7.28
CA GLU A 36 -46.05 13.28 7.78
C GLU A 36 -45.66 13.95 9.10
N SER A 37 -46.09 13.35 10.21
CA SER A 37 -45.61 13.65 11.55
C SER A 37 -44.08 13.51 11.63
N PRO A 38 -43.34 14.46 12.26
CA PRO A 38 -41.89 14.34 12.38
C PRO A 38 -41.55 13.20 13.35
N ARG A 39 -40.85 12.16 12.86
CA ARG A 39 -40.26 11.11 13.71
C ARG A 39 -39.38 11.77 14.77
N SER A 40 -39.83 11.73 16.02
CA SER A 40 -39.08 12.25 17.15
C SER A 40 -37.78 11.45 17.31
N ILE A 41 -36.65 12.14 17.26
CA ILE A 41 -35.34 11.55 17.54
C ILE A 41 -35.31 11.22 19.04
N ARG A 42 -35.12 9.94 19.39
CA ARG A 42 -35.03 9.45 20.77
C ARG A 42 -33.91 10.19 21.53
N SER A 43 -34.14 10.47 22.80
CA SER A 43 -33.31 11.33 23.66
C SER A 43 -31.83 10.95 23.74
N TYR A 44 -31.47 9.67 23.57
CA TYR A 44 -30.07 9.23 23.55
C TYR A 44 -29.30 9.60 22.26
N HIS A 45 -29.98 10.12 21.23
CA HIS A 45 -29.35 10.73 20.05
C HIS A 45 -29.21 12.26 20.17
N LYS A 46 -29.76 12.88 21.22
CA LYS A 46 -29.47 14.28 21.56
C LYS A 46 -28.20 14.28 22.41
N GLY A 47 -27.05 14.52 21.76
CA GLY A 47 -25.77 14.62 22.44
C GLY A 47 -25.83 15.68 23.55
N SER A 48 -25.78 15.23 24.80
CA SER A 48 -25.54 16.06 25.97
C SER A 48 -24.04 16.34 26.03
N ASN A 49 -23.65 17.60 25.82
CA ASN A 49 -22.39 18.22 26.24
C ASN A 49 -21.04 17.60 25.83
N GLY A 50 -21.01 16.74 24.82
CA GLY A 50 -19.77 16.33 24.16
C GLY A 50 -19.55 17.11 22.88
N THR A 51 -18.46 17.88 22.77
CA THR A 51 -17.90 18.36 21.50
C THR A 51 -17.42 17.18 20.67
N LEU A 52 -18.37 16.44 20.09
CA LEU A 52 -18.11 15.50 19.02
C LEU A 52 -17.68 16.29 17.80
N THR A 53 -16.36 16.50 17.69
CA THR A 53 -15.63 16.85 16.47
C THR A 53 -15.69 15.69 15.45
N GLY A 54 -16.89 15.21 15.15
CA GLY A 54 -17.15 14.48 13.92
C GLY A 54 -16.97 15.46 12.76
N GLY A 55 -16.22 15.07 11.74
CA GLY A 55 -15.83 15.89 10.59
C GLY A 55 -17.00 16.44 9.76
N GLY A 56 -17.75 17.38 10.34
CA GLY A 56 -18.80 18.14 9.68
C GLY A 56 -18.16 19.06 8.63
N MET A 57 -18.52 18.84 7.38
CA MET A 57 -18.18 19.73 6.28
C MET A 57 -18.70 21.15 6.59
N THR A 58 -17.77 22.08 6.80
CA THR A 58 -18.08 23.51 6.89
C THR A 58 -18.63 24.03 5.57
N LYS A 59 -19.62 24.92 5.67
CA LYS A 59 -20.32 25.57 4.55
C LYS A 59 -19.33 26.39 3.71
N ASN A 60 -19.15 26.04 2.43
CA ASN A 60 -18.69 26.99 1.42
C ASN A 60 -19.93 27.48 0.67
N TYR A 61 -20.44 28.65 1.06
CA TYR A 61 -21.43 29.38 0.26
C TYR A 61 -20.75 29.87 -1.01
N SER A 62 -21.31 29.50 -2.16
CA SER A 62 -21.23 30.22 -3.44
C SER A 62 -19.95 31.04 -3.68
N LYS A 63 -18.87 30.34 -4.03
CA LYS A 63 -17.81 30.84 -4.90
C LYS A 63 -17.29 29.62 -5.65
N THR A 64 -16.97 29.80 -6.93
CA THR A 64 -16.23 28.85 -7.77
C THR A 64 -15.35 27.94 -6.90
N VAL A 65 -15.51 26.61 -7.03
CA VAL A 65 -14.76 25.62 -6.25
C VAL A 65 -13.29 26.03 -6.25
N ASP A 66 -12.81 26.53 -5.11
CA ASP A 66 -11.49 27.14 -5.05
C ASP A 66 -10.45 26.04 -5.16
N ILE A 67 -9.98 25.79 -6.38
CA ILE A 67 -8.96 24.80 -6.76
C ILE A 67 -7.76 24.88 -5.79
N LYS A 68 -7.48 26.08 -5.26
CA LYS A 68 -6.42 26.34 -4.28
C LYS A 68 -6.60 25.59 -2.96
N GLN A 69 -7.80 25.57 -2.37
CA GLN A 69 -8.06 24.84 -1.13
C GLN A 69 -7.98 23.32 -1.32
N TYR A 70 -8.34 22.84 -2.51
CA TYR A 70 -8.26 21.43 -2.85
C TYR A 70 -6.82 20.96 -3.11
N LYS A 71 -6.04 21.75 -3.86
CA LYS A 71 -4.61 21.51 -4.11
C LYS A 71 -3.83 21.41 -2.79
N SER A 72 -4.12 22.30 -1.83
CA SER A 72 -3.51 22.25 -0.50
C SER A 72 -3.83 20.98 0.31
N LYS A 73 -5.01 20.36 0.12
CA LYS A 73 -5.36 19.09 0.77
C LYS A 73 -4.68 17.89 0.13
N ILE A 74 -4.46 17.93 -1.18
CA ILE A 74 -3.69 16.89 -1.91
C ILE A 74 -2.24 16.94 -1.49
N ASP A 75 -1.61 18.11 -1.60
CA ASP A 75 -0.20 18.33 -1.28
C ASP A 75 0.11 17.78 0.12
N ARG A 76 -0.77 18.08 1.08
CA ARG A 76 -0.67 17.64 2.48
C ARG A 76 -0.78 16.12 2.67
N ARG A 77 -1.63 15.43 1.89
CA ARG A 77 -1.78 13.96 1.98
C ARG A 77 -0.65 13.23 1.26
N LEU A 78 -0.23 13.76 0.12
CA LEU A 78 0.87 13.22 -0.66
C LEU A 78 2.17 13.24 0.12
N GLY A 79 2.46 14.33 0.84
CA GLY A 79 3.67 14.40 1.66
C GLY A 79 3.75 13.36 2.79
N PHE A 80 2.62 13.04 3.45
CA PHE A 80 2.59 11.94 4.41
C PHE A 80 2.79 10.58 3.75
N CYS A 81 2.20 10.36 2.57
CA CYS A 81 2.39 9.13 1.80
C CYS A 81 3.86 8.94 1.43
N VAL A 82 4.50 9.98 0.90
CA VAL A 82 5.94 10.01 0.56
C VAL A 82 6.78 9.70 1.80
N LEU A 83 6.54 10.38 2.92
CA LEU A 83 7.27 10.12 4.16
C LEU A 83 7.10 8.68 4.66
N ALA A 84 5.87 8.16 4.66
CA ALA A 84 5.60 6.79 5.07
C ALA A 84 6.34 5.78 4.18
N CYS A 85 6.37 5.99 2.86
CA CYS A 85 7.11 5.12 1.95
C CYS A 85 8.62 5.16 2.21
N LEU A 86 9.21 6.35 2.39
CA LEU A 86 10.64 6.49 2.70
C LEU A 86 11.03 5.76 3.99
N VAL A 87 10.19 5.89 5.04
CA VAL A 87 10.42 5.21 6.32
C VAL A 87 10.28 3.69 6.18
N ILE A 88 9.25 3.21 5.49
CA ILE A 88 9.06 1.76 5.26
C ILE A 88 10.25 1.20 4.45
N ILE A 89 10.68 1.87 3.39
CA ILE A 89 11.84 1.47 2.59
C ILE A 89 13.10 1.42 3.45
N ALA A 90 13.39 2.49 4.19
CA ALA A 90 14.55 2.56 5.08
C ALA A 90 14.53 1.44 6.15
N THR A 91 13.38 1.16 6.75
CA THR A 91 13.25 0.08 7.76
C THR A 91 13.46 -1.30 7.16
N VAL A 92 12.86 -1.60 5.99
CA VAL A 92 13.07 -2.87 5.30
C VAL A 92 14.55 -3.05 4.95
N LEU A 93 15.20 -2.02 4.42
CA LEU A 93 16.62 -2.07 4.06
C LEU A 93 17.54 -2.17 5.27
N CYS A 94 17.19 -1.56 6.40
CA CYS A 94 17.96 -1.70 7.62
C CYS A 94 17.98 -3.17 8.06
N VAL A 95 16.79 -3.79 8.17
CA VAL A 95 16.67 -5.18 8.60
C VAL A 95 17.38 -6.12 7.63
N TYR A 96 17.11 -6.01 6.33
CA TYR A 96 17.74 -6.89 5.34
C TYR A 96 19.21 -6.56 5.09
N GLY A 97 19.61 -5.30 5.23
CA GLY A 97 21.00 -4.85 5.10
C GLY A 97 21.90 -5.43 6.19
N LEU A 98 21.42 -5.44 7.44
CA LEU A 98 22.14 -6.07 8.55
C LEU A 98 22.26 -7.60 8.38
N ILE A 99 21.19 -8.27 7.94
CA ILE A 99 21.23 -9.71 7.64
C ILE A 99 22.21 -9.99 6.49
N HIS A 100 22.15 -9.15 5.45
CA HIS A 100 23.02 -9.28 4.28
C HIS A 100 24.49 -9.04 4.62
N GLU A 101 24.80 -8.05 5.46
CA GLU A 101 26.17 -7.73 5.90
C GLU A 101 26.86 -8.94 6.54
N GLY A 102 26.16 -9.66 7.43
CA GLY A 102 26.72 -10.85 8.10
C GLY A 102 27.06 -11.99 7.14
N VAL A 103 26.33 -12.13 6.03
CA VAL A 103 26.69 -13.14 5.00
C VAL A 103 27.69 -12.61 4.01
N HIS A 104 27.61 -11.33 3.69
CA HIS A 104 28.49 -10.68 2.74
C HIS A 104 29.95 -10.76 3.20
N SER A 105 30.24 -10.54 4.49
CA SER A 105 31.60 -10.66 5.02
C SER A 105 32.17 -12.07 4.89
N GLU A 106 31.39 -13.07 5.29
CA GLU A 106 31.79 -14.48 5.25
C GLU A 106 31.98 -14.96 3.80
N LEU A 107 31.04 -14.62 2.93
CA LEU A 107 31.05 -15.04 1.54
C LEU A 107 32.15 -14.33 0.74
N THR A 108 32.41 -13.05 1.01
CA THR A 108 33.52 -12.32 0.37
C THR A 108 34.87 -12.89 0.80
N THR A 109 35.02 -13.26 2.08
CA THR A 109 36.24 -13.91 2.58
C THR A 109 36.45 -15.26 1.90
N TYR A 110 35.39 -16.07 1.80
CA TYR A 110 35.42 -17.35 1.10
C TYR A 110 35.78 -17.19 -0.38
N VAL A 111 35.14 -16.28 -1.10
CA VAL A 111 35.40 -16.03 -2.53
C VAL A 111 36.83 -15.53 -2.74
N ASN A 112 37.34 -14.65 -1.89
CA ASN A 112 38.72 -14.15 -2.00
C ASN A 112 39.76 -15.27 -1.77
N ARG A 113 39.53 -16.17 -0.81
CA ARG A 113 40.43 -17.30 -0.58
C ARG A 113 40.36 -18.32 -1.70
N THR A 114 39.16 -18.69 -2.14
CA THR A 114 39.00 -19.61 -3.27
C THR A 114 39.59 -19.03 -4.55
N HIS A 115 39.54 -17.71 -4.74
CA HIS A 115 40.20 -17.01 -5.84
C HIS A 115 41.73 -17.11 -5.77
N GLN A 116 42.31 -16.97 -4.58
CA GLN A 116 43.74 -17.18 -4.38
C GLN A 116 44.15 -18.62 -4.69
N ILE A 117 43.40 -19.62 -4.18
CA ILE A 117 43.66 -21.03 -4.43
C ILE A 117 43.54 -21.35 -5.92
N ALA A 118 42.50 -20.84 -6.59
CA ALA A 118 42.30 -21.03 -8.03
C ALA A 118 43.45 -20.41 -8.85
N LYS A 119 43.96 -19.25 -8.43
CA LYS A 119 45.11 -18.59 -9.08
C LYS A 119 46.41 -19.36 -8.91
N GLU A 120 46.68 -19.85 -7.70
CA GLU A 120 47.86 -20.69 -7.42
C GLU A 120 47.78 -22.01 -8.18
N LEU A 121 46.61 -22.64 -8.21
CA LEU A 121 46.40 -23.87 -8.95
C LEU A 121 46.55 -23.66 -10.46
N LYS A 122 45.97 -22.58 -11.02
CA LYS A 122 46.14 -22.23 -12.44
C LYS A 122 47.62 -22.03 -12.79
N ALA A 123 48.41 -21.42 -11.91
CA ALA A 123 49.84 -21.26 -12.11
C ALA A 123 50.59 -22.59 -12.13
N VAL A 124 50.28 -23.51 -11.20
CA VAL A 124 50.88 -24.86 -11.15
C VAL A 124 50.49 -25.68 -12.38
N MET A 125 49.23 -25.67 -12.79
CA MET A 125 48.78 -26.42 -13.98
C MET A 125 49.41 -25.89 -15.27
N LEU A 126 49.60 -24.57 -15.38
CA LEU A 126 50.29 -23.96 -16.52
C LEU A 126 51.77 -24.38 -16.60
N ASP A 127 52.44 -24.51 -15.46
CA ASP A 127 53.85 -24.92 -15.38
C ASP A 127 54.02 -26.41 -15.73
N GLU A 128 53.07 -27.26 -15.29
CA GLU A 128 53.22 -28.72 -15.35
C GLU A 128 52.61 -29.36 -16.62
N TYR A 129 51.51 -28.81 -17.16
CA TYR A 129 50.74 -29.42 -18.26
C TYR A 129 50.56 -28.54 -19.51
N GLY A 130 51.03 -27.29 -19.49
CA GLY A 130 50.79 -26.34 -20.59
C GLY A 130 49.30 -25.98 -20.75
N ASN A 131 48.97 -25.14 -21.74
CA ASN A 131 47.69 -24.44 -21.90
C ASN A 131 46.49 -25.35 -22.28
N SER A 132 46.17 -26.33 -21.45
CA SER A 132 44.97 -27.16 -21.58
C SER A 132 43.79 -26.50 -20.86
N GLU A 133 43.06 -25.67 -21.60
CA GLU A 133 41.96 -24.84 -21.07
C GLU A 133 40.71 -25.64 -20.66
N ASN A 134 40.68 -26.96 -20.86
CA ASN A 134 39.50 -27.81 -20.66
C ASN A 134 39.81 -29.00 -19.74
N VAL A 135 40.20 -28.73 -18.50
CA VAL A 135 40.16 -29.77 -17.46
C VAL A 135 38.74 -29.73 -16.89
N THR A 136 37.84 -30.58 -17.38
CA THR A 136 36.57 -30.83 -16.67
C THR A 136 36.88 -31.76 -15.50
N ALA A 137 36.53 -31.38 -14.27
CA ALA A 137 36.67 -32.30 -13.14
C ALA A 137 35.69 -33.47 -13.33
N ASP A 138 36.23 -34.69 -13.36
CA ASP A 138 35.42 -35.91 -13.30
C ASP A 138 34.45 -35.81 -12.11
N ASP A 139 33.22 -36.29 -12.29
CA ASP A 139 32.04 -36.22 -11.39
C ASP A 139 31.03 -35.07 -11.60
N GLY A 140 31.05 -34.35 -12.73
CA GLY A 140 30.08 -33.26 -12.97
C GLY A 140 30.38 -31.99 -12.15
N LYS A 141 31.63 -31.86 -11.71
CA LYS A 141 32.18 -30.72 -10.98
C LYS A 141 32.84 -29.77 -11.99
N GLU A 142 32.68 -28.48 -11.78
CA GLU A 142 33.22 -27.46 -12.67
C GLU A 142 34.34 -26.69 -11.97
N TRP A 143 35.49 -26.58 -12.62
CA TRP A 143 36.56 -25.72 -12.14
C TRP A 143 36.11 -24.28 -12.28
N MET A 144 36.06 -23.56 -11.16
CA MET A 144 35.71 -22.16 -11.22
C MET A 144 36.88 -21.37 -11.75
N THR A 145 36.62 -20.55 -12.77
CA THR A 145 37.65 -19.69 -13.35
C THR A 145 37.93 -18.50 -12.42
N VAL A 146 39.15 -17.96 -12.53
CA VAL A 146 39.58 -16.77 -11.79
C VAL A 146 38.65 -15.58 -12.12
N GLU A 147 38.22 -15.52 -13.38
CA GLU A 147 37.32 -14.53 -13.93
C GLU A 147 35.90 -14.64 -13.34
N ASP A 148 35.37 -15.86 -13.18
CA ASP A 148 34.07 -16.10 -12.56
C ASP A 148 34.05 -15.67 -11.08
N LEU A 149 35.09 -16.00 -10.32
CA LEU A 149 35.19 -15.60 -8.91
C LEU A 149 35.33 -14.09 -8.74
N ALA A 150 36.10 -13.44 -9.62
CA ALA A 150 36.21 -11.99 -9.63
C ALA A 150 34.86 -11.32 -9.93
N HIS A 151 34.10 -11.88 -10.87
CA HIS A 151 32.75 -11.41 -11.18
C HIS A 151 31.79 -11.59 -9.99
N ASP A 152 31.81 -12.75 -9.34
CA ASP A 152 30.96 -13.03 -8.18
C ASP A 152 31.30 -12.11 -6.99
N ALA A 153 32.58 -11.87 -6.72
CA ALA A 153 33.03 -10.92 -5.70
C ALA A 153 32.59 -9.49 -6.01
N TYR A 154 32.74 -9.06 -7.26
CA TYR A 154 32.28 -7.73 -7.72
C TYR A 154 30.78 -7.56 -7.52
N MET A 155 29.98 -8.54 -7.96
CA MET A 155 28.53 -8.54 -7.80
C MET A 155 28.10 -8.45 -6.33
N LEU A 156 28.78 -9.19 -5.45
CA LEU A 156 28.54 -9.14 -4.01
C LEU A 156 28.77 -7.74 -3.44
N SER A 157 29.92 -7.13 -3.79
CA SER A 157 30.31 -5.81 -3.30
C SER A 157 29.41 -4.70 -3.84
N GLU A 158 29.03 -4.79 -5.12
CA GLU A 158 28.14 -3.82 -5.75
C GLU A 158 26.77 -3.82 -5.07
N VAL A 159 26.16 -4.99 -4.89
CA VAL A 159 24.86 -5.10 -4.21
C VAL A 159 24.93 -4.57 -2.78
N HIS A 160 25.97 -4.96 -2.02
CA HIS A 160 26.16 -4.49 -0.65
C HIS A 160 26.22 -2.96 -0.58
N SER A 161 27.02 -2.34 -1.45
CA SER A 161 27.13 -0.88 -1.54
C SER A 161 25.78 -0.23 -1.88
N LYS A 162 25.04 -0.77 -2.86
CA LYS A 162 23.74 -0.22 -3.29
C LYS A 162 22.68 -0.30 -2.20
N VAL A 163 22.63 -1.38 -1.41
CA VAL A 163 21.71 -1.51 -0.27
C VAL A 163 21.93 -0.38 0.73
N TRP A 164 23.19 -0.12 1.11
CA TRP A 164 23.52 0.92 2.08
C TRP A 164 23.30 2.34 1.55
N TRP A 165 23.60 2.60 0.27
CA TRP A 165 23.28 3.88 -0.36
C TRP A 165 21.77 4.14 -0.41
N LEU A 166 20.97 3.10 -0.71
CA LEU A 166 19.52 3.23 -0.73
C LEU A 166 18.97 3.44 0.67
N PHE A 167 19.48 2.71 1.68
CA PHE A 167 19.14 2.93 3.09
C PHE A 167 19.44 4.36 3.53
N LEU A 168 20.68 4.83 3.34
CA LEU A 168 21.14 6.12 3.82
C LEU A 168 20.42 7.27 3.12
N GLY A 169 20.21 7.16 1.81
CA GLY A 169 19.47 8.16 1.03
C GLY A 169 18.00 8.28 1.48
N ASN A 170 17.30 7.16 1.64
CA ASN A 170 15.91 7.16 2.12
C ASN A 170 15.80 7.69 3.55
N LEU A 171 16.71 7.30 4.44
CA LEU A 171 16.75 7.77 5.82
C LEU A 171 16.99 9.29 5.89
N LEU A 172 17.99 9.79 5.17
CA LEU A 172 18.33 11.21 5.16
C LEU A 172 17.17 12.06 4.63
N ILE A 173 16.55 11.65 3.52
CA ILE A 173 15.39 12.37 2.97
C ILE A 173 14.20 12.30 3.93
N ALA A 174 13.95 11.16 4.59
CA ALA A 174 12.88 11.05 5.59
C ALA A 174 13.12 11.99 6.79
N ILE A 175 14.35 12.05 7.30
CA ILE A 175 14.72 12.96 8.41
C ILE A 175 14.54 14.42 8.00
N LEU A 176 14.96 14.79 6.78
CA LEU A 176 14.79 16.16 6.27
C LEU A 176 13.31 16.52 6.00
N LEU A 177 12.52 15.56 5.52
CA LEU A 177 11.12 15.78 5.17
C LEU A 177 10.23 15.89 6.43
N THR A 178 10.55 15.17 7.50
CA THR A 178 9.78 15.14 8.75
C THR A 178 9.53 16.51 9.38
N PRO A 179 10.53 17.38 9.64
CA PRO A 179 10.30 18.70 10.20
C PRO A 179 9.48 19.56 9.24
N ILE A 180 9.79 19.53 7.94
CA ILE A 180 9.05 20.30 6.92
C ILE A 180 7.56 19.93 6.94
N LEU A 181 7.25 18.63 7.01
CA LEU A 181 5.88 18.13 7.11
C LEU A 181 5.20 18.63 8.39
N THR A 182 5.89 18.51 9.52
CA THR A 182 5.36 18.90 10.84
C THR A 182 5.04 20.40 10.88
N PHE A 183 5.93 21.24 10.34
CA PHE A 183 5.72 22.69 10.23
C PHE A 183 4.49 23.04 9.38
N VAL A 184 4.32 22.39 8.23
CA VAL A 184 3.13 22.58 7.35
C VAL A 184 1.85 22.12 8.04
N HIS A 185 1.90 21.02 8.79
CA HIS A 185 0.74 20.40 9.40
C HIS A 185 0.23 21.14 10.64
N CYS A 186 1.13 21.66 11.46
CA CYS A 186 0.79 22.43 12.64
C CYS A 186 0.34 23.86 12.31
N GLY A 187 0.35 24.27 11.03
CA GLY A 187 -0.18 25.57 10.60
C GLY A 187 0.67 26.76 11.02
N PHE A 188 1.96 26.55 11.32
CA PHE A 188 2.86 27.61 11.79
C PHE A 188 3.17 28.67 10.72
N VAL A 189 2.88 28.42 9.44
CA VAL A 189 3.28 29.32 8.34
C VAL A 189 2.14 29.50 7.33
N ASP A 190 1.56 30.69 7.33
CA ASP A 190 0.61 31.15 6.30
C ASP A 190 1.32 32.06 5.28
N GLY A 191 2.16 31.45 4.44
CA GLY A 191 2.89 32.14 3.38
C GLY A 191 2.78 31.44 2.03
N ASN A 192 2.54 32.19 0.95
CA ASN A 192 2.47 31.62 -0.40
C ASN A 192 3.84 31.07 -0.87
N GLY A 193 4.94 31.70 -0.43
CA GLY A 193 6.31 31.24 -0.71
C GLY A 193 6.65 29.90 -0.06
N PHE A 194 6.28 29.70 1.20
CA PHE A 194 6.52 28.43 1.90
C PHE A 194 5.77 27.25 1.24
N LYS A 195 4.55 27.49 0.74
CA LYS A 195 3.80 26.51 -0.06
C LYS A 195 4.50 26.13 -1.37
N LEU A 196 5.22 27.07 -2.00
CA LEU A 196 6.01 26.80 -3.20
C LEU A 196 7.22 25.92 -2.86
N VAL A 197 7.95 26.26 -1.80
CA VAL A 197 9.11 25.48 -1.32
C VAL A 197 8.68 24.05 -0.97
N TYR A 198 7.59 23.89 -0.23
CA TYR A 198 7.04 22.58 0.10
C TYR A 198 6.78 21.71 -1.15
N ARG A 199 6.16 22.30 -2.19
CA ARG A 199 5.92 21.58 -3.45
C ARG A 199 7.20 21.23 -4.18
N ALA A 200 8.19 22.12 -4.18
CA ALA A 200 9.49 21.84 -4.77
C ALA A 200 10.19 20.67 -4.05
N VAL A 201 10.10 20.61 -2.71
CA VAL A 201 10.63 19.50 -1.91
C VAL A 201 9.90 18.19 -2.24
N ILE A 202 8.57 18.19 -2.30
CA ILE A 202 7.81 16.98 -2.68
C ILE A 202 8.15 16.54 -4.10
N LEU A 203 8.30 17.46 -5.05
CA LEU A 203 8.73 17.15 -6.41
C LEU A 203 10.13 16.54 -6.43
N ALA A 204 11.07 17.09 -5.66
CA ALA A 204 12.40 16.54 -5.51
C ALA A 204 12.39 15.13 -4.90
N CYS A 205 11.52 14.86 -3.91
CA CYS A 205 11.33 13.52 -3.38
C CYS A 205 10.78 12.55 -4.43
N LEU A 206 9.83 12.97 -5.27
CA LEU A 206 9.33 12.14 -6.37
C LEU A 206 10.41 11.87 -7.43
N ILE A 207 11.26 12.85 -7.74
CA ILE A 207 12.42 12.65 -8.63
C ILE A 207 13.40 11.65 -8.00
N TRP A 208 13.63 11.72 -6.68
CA TRP A 208 14.43 10.74 -5.97
C TRP A 208 13.85 9.33 -6.07
N PHE A 209 12.54 9.15 -5.87
CA PHE A 209 11.86 7.87 -6.08
C PHE A 209 12.05 7.34 -7.50
N PHE A 210 11.99 8.21 -8.50
CA PHE A 210 12.26 7.81 -9.88
C PHE A 210 13.73 7.40 -10.08
N ALA A 211 14.67 8.19 -9.57
CA ALA A 211 16.10 7.91 -9.70
C ALA A 211 16.49 6.61 -8.96
N GLN A 212 16.00 6.38 -7.75
CA GLN A 212 16.34 5.18 -6.98
C GLN A 212 15.77 3.91 -7.64
N PHE A 213 14.60 4.00 -8.28
CA PHE A 213 14.03 2.88 -9.05
C PHE A 213 14.98 2.43 -10.18
N PHE A 214 15.49 3.34 -10.99
CA PHE A 214 16.35 2.98 -12.13
C PHE A 214 17.81 2.69 -11.74
N TYR A 215 18.41 3.49 -10.86
CA TYR A 215 19.86 3.43 -10.62
C TYR A 215 20.27 2.52 -9.47
N LEU A 216 19.35 2.19 -8.57
CA LEU A 216 19.66 1.43 -7.36
C LEU A 216 18.83 0.14 -7.28
N LEU A 217 17.52 0.18 -7.54
CA LEU A 217 16.64 -1.01 -7.46
C LEU A 217 16.83 -1.97 -8.64
N HIS A 218 17.04 -1.47 -9.86
CA HIS A 218 17.30 -2.33 -11.01
C HIS A 218 18.55 -3.23 -10.86
N PRO A 219 19.75 -2.70 -10.56
CA PRO A 219 20.91 -3.56 -10.34
C PRO A 219 20.74 -4.47 -9.12
N LEU A 220 20.03 -4.01 -8.08
CA LEU A 220 19.70 -4.83 -6.92
C LEU A 220 18.83 -6.03 -7.27
N LEU A 221 17.85 -5.86 -8.16
CA LEU A 221 16.99 -6.94 -8.66
C LEU A 221 17.80 -7.94 -9.48
N PHE A 222 18.70 -7.44 -10.33
CA PHE A 222 19.58 -8.30 -11.12
C PHE A 222 20.46 -9.17 -10.22
N GLY A 223 21.14 -8.56 -9.23
CA GLY A 223 21.93 -9.30 -8.24
C GLY A 223 21.11 -10.32 -7.45
N ALA A 224 19.96 -9.90 -6.90
CA ALA A 224 19.07 -10.76 -6.13
C ALA A 224 18.57 -11.99 -6.92
N SER A 225 18.36 -11.84 -8.25
CA SER A 225 17.96 -12.95 -9.11
C SER A 225 19.07 -13.94 -9.41
N ARG A 226 20.33 -13.49 -9.38
CA ARG A 226 21.52 -14.31 -9.70
C ARG A 226 22.11 -15.01 -8.48
N PHE A 227 21.91 -14.47 -7.28
CA PHE A 227 22.49 -15.00 -6.05
C PHE A 227 22.20 -16.48 -5.78
N PRO A 228 20.97 -17.02 -5.96
CA PRO A 228 20.73 -18.44 -5.72
C PRO A 228 21.61 -19.35 -6.59
N GLY A 229 21.76 -19.00 -7.88
CA GLY A 229 22.59 -19.76 -8.82
C GLY A 229 24.09 -19.61 -8.55
N MET A 230 24.52 -18.41 -8.16
CA MET A 230 25.91 -18.15 -7.74
C MET A 230 26.28 -18.98 -6.50
N VAL A 231 25.41 -19.01 -5.48
CA VAL A 231 25.62 -19.79 -4.26
C VAL A 231 25.61 -21.29 -4.56
N ASP A 232 24.73 -21.77 -5.44
CA ASP A 232 24.74 -23.17 -5.87
C ASP A 232 26.04 -23.53 -6.58
N ARG A 233 26.51 -22.67 -7.48
CA ARG A 233 27.77 -22.89 -8.18
C ARG A 233 28.94 -22.93 -7.20
N LEU A 234 28.99 -22.00 -6.25
CA LEU A 234 30.11 -21.87 -5.32
C LEU A 234 30.21 -23.03 -4.32
N PHE A 235 29.09 -23.58 -3.86
CA PHE A 235 29.07 -24.59 -2.79
C PHE A 235 28.77 -26.02 -3.25
N ILE A 236 28.09 -26.21 -4.39
CA ILE A 236 27.68 -27.54 -4.88
C ILE A 236 28.57 -28.01 -6.03
N THR A 237 28.72 -27.21 -7.08
CA THR A 237 29.37 -27.65 -8.33
C THR A 237 30.83 -27.20 -8.44
N GLY A 238 31.19 -26.08 -7.81
CA GLY A 238 32.48 -25.40 -7.97
C GLY A 238 33.63 -26.04 -7.20
N TYR A 239 34.80 -26.04 -7.83
CA TYR A 239 36.11 -26.35 -7.24
C TYR A 239 37.14 -25.30 -7.66
N PRO A 240 38.20 -25.04 -6.85
CA PRO A 240 38.55 -25.67 -5.58
C PRO A 240 37.71 -25.16 -4.38
N ARG A 241 37.51 -26.01 -3.36
CA ARG A 241 36.80 -25.63 -2.12
C ARG A 241 37.76 -25.61 -0.94
N ASP A 242 37.73 -24.52 -0.18
CA ASP A 242 38.43 -24.44 1.10
C ASP A 242 37.55 -25.04 2.21
N GLU A 243 37.89 -26.25 2.66
CA GLU A 243 37.20 -26.95 3.75
C GLU A 243 37.28 -26.22 5.09
N TYR A 244 38.37 -25.48 5.35
CA TYR A 244 38.53 -24.71 6.57
C TYR A 244 37.49 -23.58 6.62
N GLN A 245 37.33 -22.84 5.52
CA GLN A 245 36.33 -21.79 5.42
C GLN A 245 34.89 -22.32 5.38
N LEU A 246 34.65 -23.48 4.77
CA LEU A 246 33.34 -24.14 4.83
C LEU A 246 32.93 -24.48 6.27
N ASN A 247 33.89 -24.84 7.13
CA ASN A 247 33.66 -25.09 8.54
C ASN A 247 33.44 -23.80 9.34
N GLU A 248 34.12 -22.72 8.98
CA GLU A 248 33.89 -21.39 9.56
C GLU A 248 32.46 -20.92 9.28
N ILE A 249 32.03 -20.94 8.01
CA ILE A 249 30.65 -20.63 7.59
C ILE A 249 29.63 -21.51 8.34
N LYS A 250 29.91 -22.82 8.45
CA LYS A 250 29.06 -23.76 9.19
C LYS A 250 28.87 -23.33 10.65
N SER A 251 29.94 -22.87 11.30
CA SER A 251 29.93 -22.40 12.68
C SER A 251 29.23 -21.05 12.82
N SER A 252 29.48 -20.10 11.92
CA SER A 252 28.89 -18.76 11.91
C SER A 252 27.36 -18.80 11.78
N PHE A 253 26.84 -19.71 10.95
CA PHE A 253 25.40 -19.85 10.70
C PHE A 253 24.71 -20.96 11.50
N TYR A 254 25.44 -21.68 12.37
CA TYR A 254 24.93 -22.83 13.14
C TYR A 254 24.15 -23.83 12.27
N CYS A 255 24.73 -24.20 11.13
CA CYS A 255 24.07 -25.00 10.11
C CYS A 255 24.88 -26.27 9.76
N GLN A 256 24.34 -27.10 8.88
CA GLN A 256 25.02 -28.28 8.32
C GLN A 256 24.89 -28.27 6.79
N TRP A 257 25.93 -28.70 6.09
CA TRP A 257 25.94 -28.74 4.61
C TRP A 257 25.03 -29.84 4.06
N ASN A 258 25.13 -31.06 4.61
CA ASN A 258 24.30 -32.22 4.24
C ASN A 258 23.65 -32.85 5.49
N PRO A 259 22.66 -32.19 6.12
CA PRO A 259 21.92 -32.79 7.23
C PRO A 259 21.00 -33.91 6.72
N ASP A 260 20.79 -34.94 7.54
CA ASP A 260 19.80 -35.97 7.24
C ASP A 260 18.40 -35.32 7.09
N PRO A 261 17.64 -35.64 6.02
CA PRO A 261 16.31 -35.08 5.79
C PRO A 261 15.35 -35.28 6.97
N ILE A 262 15.53 -36.36 7.76
CA ILE A 262 14.72 -36.61 8.96
C ILE A 262 14.96 -35.53 10.01
N TYR A 263 16.22 -35.19 10.30
CA TYR A 263 16.55 -34.15 11.28
C TYR A 263 16.11 -32.75 10.84
N VAL A 264 16.12 -32.47 9.53
CA VAL A 264 15.57 -31.21 9.00
C VAL A 264 14.07 -31.13 9.20
N LYS A 265 13.34 -32.23 8.95
CA LYS A 265 11.87 -32.29 9.10
C LYS A 265 11.43 -32.05 10.55
N PHE A 266 12.17 -32.58 11.52
CA PHE A 266 11.91 -32.38 12.95
C PHE A 266 12.56 -31.11 13.53
N ARG A 267 13.13 -30.23 12.69
CA ARG A 267 13.84 -29.00 13.10
C ARG A 267 15.01 -29.22 14.06
N ALA A 268 15.56 -30.45 14.09
CA ALA A 268 16.73 -30.80 14.88
C ALA A 268 18.04 -30.35 14.21
N ALA A 269 18.05 -30.21 12.88
CA ALA A 269 19.18 -29.68 12.11
C ALA A 269 18.71 -28.65 11.07
N ARG A 270 19.57 -27.69 10.73
CA ARG A 270 19.31 -26.67 9.69
C ARG A 270 20.32 -26.78 8.56
N ALA A 271 19.85 -26.76 7.32
CA ALA A 271 20.72 -26.78 6.15
C ALA A 271 21.35 -25.40 5.89
N CYS A 272 22.64 -25.34 5.56
CA CYS A 272 23.35 -24.08 5.30
C CYS A 272 22.87 -23.38 4.02
N MET A 273 22.67 -24.13 2.94
CA MET A 273 22.28 -23.59 1.63
C MET A 273 21.05 -22.67 1.67
N PRO A 274 19.89 -23.07 2.23
CA PRO A 274 18.73 -22.19 2.28
C PRO A 274 18.94 -20.98 3.19
N ILE A 275 19.75 -21.09 4.26
CA ILE A 275 20.07 -19.96 5.14
C ILE A 275 20.86 -18.92 4.36
N ILE A 276 21.94 -19.35 3.70
CA ILE A 276 22.80 -18.46 2.91
C ILE A 276 21.97 -17.80 1.80
N LYS A 277 21.23 -18.58 1.01
CA LYS A 277 20.39 -18.04 -0.08
C LYS A 277 19.33 -17.05 0.38
N ASN A 278 18.66 -17.30 1.52
CA ASN A 278 17.63 -16.39 2.04
C ASN A 278 18.21 -15.18 2.78
N SER A 279 19.45 -15.28 3.23
CA SER A 279 20.16 -14.18 3.90
C SER A 279 20.90 -13.29 2.89
N LEU A 280 21.25 -13.83 1.71
CA LEU A 280 21.51 -13.02 0.52
C LEU A 280 20.21 -12.33 0.10
N PHE A 281 20.30 -11.06 -0.27
CA PHE A 281 19.16 -10.16 -0.48
C PHE A 281 18.06 -10.82 -1.34
N PRO A 282 16.91 -11.21 -0.76
CA PRO A 282 15.93 -12.01 -1.50
C PRO A 282 15.22 -11.21 -2.59
N ALA A 283 14.95 -11.84 -3.73
CA ALA A 283 14.27 -11.17 -4.85
C ALA A 283 12.88 -10.63 -4.47
N TYR A 284 12.14 -11.33 -3.61
CA TYR A 284 10.83 -10.85 -3.14
C TYR A 284 10.94 -9.54 -2.33
N THR A 285 12.04 -9.34 -1.60
CA THR A 285 12.30 -8.09 -0.87
C THR A 285 12.49 -6.94 -1.84
N VAL A 286 13.25 -7.16 -2.93
CA VAL A 286 13.41 -6.14 -3.99
C VAL A 286 12.07 -5.80 -4.64
N ILE A 287 11.24 -6.80 -4.92
CA ILE A 287 9.90 -6.59 -5.49
C ILE A 287 9.02 -5.76 -4.54
N LEU A 288 9.07 -6.03 -3.23
CA LEU A 288 8.37 -5.21 -2.24
C LEU A 288 8.87 -3.77 -2.23
N LEU A 289 10.18 -3.55 -2.32
CA LEU A 289 10.74 -2.20 -2.42
C LEU A 289 10.27 -1.47 -3.69
N ILE A 290 10.22 -2.16 -4.83
CA ILE A 290 9.66 -1.62 -6.08
C ILE A 290 8.19 -1.20 -5.89
N ILE A 291 7.39 -2.01 -5.21
CA ILE A 291 5.99 -1.68 -4.94
C ILE A 291 5.89 -0.40 -4.09
N PHE A 292 6.70 -0.29 -3.03
CA PHE A 292 6.72 0.92 -2.20
C PHE A 292 7.24 2.15 -2.94
N ASP A 293 8.13 1.97 -3.91
CA ASP A 293 8.64 3.05 -4.77
C ASP A 293 7.61 3.57 -5.76
N VAL A 294 6.83 2.68 -6.35
CA VAL A 294 5.79 3.01 -7.33
C VAL A 294 4.54 3.57 -6.63
N PHE A 295 4.30 3.19 -5.37
CA PHE A 295 3.09 3.55 -4.63
C PHE A 295 2.84 5.07 -4.53
N PRO A 296 3.81 5.95 -4.22
CA PRO A 296 3.63 7.39 -4.25
C PRO A 296 3.11 7.93 -5.60
N PHE A 297 3.57 7.37 -6.72
CA PHE A 297 3.14 7.78 -8.05
C PHE A 297 1.72 7.32 -8.35
N VAL A 298 1.39 6.07 -8.02
CA VAL A 298 0.03 5.54 -8.16
C VAL A 298 -0.94 6.34 -7.28
N PHE A 299 -0.54 6.68 -6.05
CA PHE A 299 -1.31 7.51 -5.15
C PHE A 299 -1.50 8.93 -5.70
N ALA A 300 -0.45 9.54 -6.26
CA ALA A 300 -0.55 10.85 -6.91
C ALA A 300 -1.48 10.83 -8.12
N ALA A 301 -1.35 9.82 -8.98
CA ALA A 301 -2.21 9.62 -10.15
C ALA A 301 -3.66 9.36 -9.75
N PHE A 302 -3.91 8.53 -8.74
CA PHE A 302 -5.22 8.28 -8.18
C PHE A 302 -5.85 9.56 -7.63
N MET A 303 -5.10 10.35 -6.85
CA MET A 303 -5.59 11.63 -6.30
C MET A 303 -5.91 12.64 -7.40
N TYR A 304 -5.11 12.67 -8.48
CA TYR A 304 -5.35 13.50 -9.66
C TYR A 304 -6.60 13.05 -10.43
N ALA A 305 -6.71 11.76 -10.76
CA ALA A 305 -7.85 11.19 -11.48
C ALA A 305 -9.15 11.30 -10.67
N TRP A 306 -9.10 11.08 -9.36
CA TRP A 306 -10.25 11.28 -8.47
C TRP A 306 -10.74 12.73 -8.50
N SER A 307 -9.82 13.69 -8.54
CA SER A 307 -10.15 15.10 -8.70
C SER A 307 -10.83 15.39 -10.03
N ALA A 308 -10.20 14.95 -11.13
CA ALA A 308 -10.60 15.33 -12.47
C ALA A 308 -11.87 14.59 -12.95
N CYS A 309 -12.00 13.31 -12.61
CA CYS A 309 -13.03 12.45 -13.20
C CYS A 309 -14.26 12.26 -12.29
N ILE A 310 -14.09 12.15 -10.97
CA ILE A 310 -15.18 11.74 -10.06
C ILE A 310 -15.81 12.93 -9.35
N LYS A 311 -15.02 13.95 -9.01
CA LYS A 311 -15.51 15.09 -8.22
C LYS A 311 -16.42 16.03 -9.02
N ASP A 312 -16.17 16.16 -10.32
CA ASP A 312 -16.86 17.09 -11.23
C ASP A 312 -17.98 16.42 -12.06
N GLN A 313 -18.20 15.11 -11.88
CA GLN A 313 -19.37 14.43 -12.42
C GLN A 313 -20.66 15.06 -11.87
N LYS A 314 -21.52 15.52 -12.77
CA LYS A 314 -22.81 16.22 -12.50
C LYS A 314 -23.68 15.45 -11.50
N HIS A 315 -23.59 14.12 -11.48
CA HIS A 315 -24.36 13.27 -10.58
C HIS A 315 -23.91 13.36 -9.11
N VAL A 316 -22.59 13.43 -8.87
CA VAL A 316 -21.99 13.51 -7.53
C VAL A 316 -22.14 14.90 -6.92
N SER A 317 -22.01 15.95 -7.73
CA SER A 317 -22.27 17.33 -7.27
C SER A 317 -23.74 17.51 -6.87
N THR A 318 -24.68 17.00 -7.67
CA THR A 318 -26.13 17.07 -7.37
C THR A 318 -26.48 16.34 -6.08
N MET A 319 -25.90 15.16 -5.83
CA MET A 319 -26.11 14.43 -4.58
C MET A 319 -25.51 15.17 -3.36
N ARG A 320 -24.33 15.77 -3.49
CA ARG A 320 -23.75 16.61 -2.42
C ARG A 320 -24.62 17.82 -2.10
N THR A 321 -25.16 18.49 -3.12
CA THR A 321 -26.06 19.63 -2.92
C THR A 321 -27.37 19.20 -2.25
N ARG A 322 -27.93 18.05 -2.63
CA ARG A 322 -29.14 17.48 -1.99
C ARG A 322 -28.92 17.13 -0.52
N VAL A 323 -27.81 16.47 -0.18
CA VAL A 323 -27.47 16.14 1.22
C VAL A 323 -27.20 17.40 2.03
N ALA A 324 -26.52 18.40 1.45
CA ALA A 324 -26.28 19.68 2.11
C ALA A 324 -27.58 20.46 2.39
N LEU A 325 -28.51 20.51 1.43
CA LEU A 325 -29.84 21.11 1.61
C LEU A 325 -30.64 20.39 2.70
N ASN A 326 -30.61 19.05 2.71
CA ASN A 326 -31.28 18.26 3.75
C ASN A 326 -30.67 18.50 5.14
N ASN A 327 -29.35 18.58 5.26
CA ASN A 327 -28.71 18.89 6.53
C ASN A 327 -29.05 20.31 7.01
N GLN A 328 -29.08 21.31 6.13
CA GLN A 328 -29.49 22.67 6.50
C GLN A 328 -30.94 22.75 6.99
N ARG A 329 -31.86 22.00 6.35
CA ARG A 329 -33.26 21.90 6.81
C ARG A 329 -33.38 21.26 8.19
N ARG A 330 -32.44 20.40 8.60
CA ARG A 330 -32.43 19.78 9.93
C ARG A 330 -31.90 20.69 11.04
N VAL A 331 -31.14 21.75 10.75
CA VAL A 331 -30.56 22.64 11.78
C VAL A 331 -31.43 23.86 12.07
N ASN A 332 -32.35 24.23 11.18
CA ASN A 332 -33.30 25.31 11.40
C ASN A 332 -34.52 24.81 12.18
N MET A 333 -34.33 24.37 13.43
CA MET A 333 -35.42 24.45 14.40
C MET A 333 -35.38 25.84 15.04
N PRO A 334 -36.47 26.63 14.99
CA PRO A 334 -36.52 27.89 15.71
C PRO A 334 -36.33 27.61 17.21
N LYS A 335 -35.28 28.17 17.80
CA LYS A 335 -35.16 28.29 19.25
C LYS A 335 -36.17 29.34 19.69
N GLY A 336 -37.35 28.92 20.12
CA GLY A 336 -38.32 29.81 20.76
C GLY A 336 -39.76 29.41 20.50
N GLN A 337 -40.26 28.45 21.26
CA GLN A 337 -41.67 28.39 21.66
C GLN A 337 -41.86 27.36 22.80
N ASP A 338 -41.13 27.56 23.90
CA ASP A 338 -41.53 27.00 25.20
C ASP A 338 -42.40 28.05 25.90
N SER A 339 -43.68 28.10 25.54
CA SER A 339 -44.71 28.75 26.34
C SER A 339 -46.04 28.06 26.06
N TYR A 340 -46.23 26.92 26.72
CA TYR A 340 -47.56 26.36 26.93
C TYR A 340 -48.07 26.95 28.25
N VAL A 341 -48.93 27.97 28.16
CA VAL A 341 -49.73 28.44 29.29
C VAL A 341 -51.06 27.67 29.23
N PRO A 342 -51.37 26.82 30.21
CA PRO A 342 -52.67 26.14 30.24
C PRO A 342 -53.80 27.15 30.47
N PRO A 343 -54.98 26.98 29.86
CA PRO A 343 -56.09 27.91 30.04
C PRO A 343 -56.69 27.81 31.44
N ASP A 344 -56.96 28.97 32.04
CA ASP A 344 -57.63 29.13 33.34
C ASP A 344 -59.07 28.59 33.30
N PRO A 345 -59.48 27.78 34.29
CA PRO A 345 -60.82 27.20 34.31
C PRO A 345 -61.77 28.11 35.09
N LYS A 346 -62.53 28.98 34.41
CA LYS A 346 -63.78 29.51 34.98
C LYS A 346 -64.90 29.70 33.96
N LEU A 347 -66.08 29.29 34.45
CA LEU A 347 -67.44 29.69 34.06
C LEU A 347 -68.05 29.00 32.83
N ILE A 348 -68.46 27.75 33.03
CA ILE A 348 -69.66 27.23 32.37
C ILE A 348 -70.86 27.69 33.21
N HIS A 349 -71.45 28.82 32.83
CA HIS A 349 -72.85 29.12 33.10
C HIS A 349 -73.63 28.68 31.87
N LEU A 350 -74.44 27.62 31.99
CA LEU A 350 -75.60 27.42 31.12
C LEU A 350 -76.80 27.09 32.00
N HIS A 351 -77.74 28.02 31.95
CA HIS A 351 -79.07 27.97 32.53
C HIS A 351 -80.02 27.32 31.50
N SER A 352 -81.07 26.69 32.03
CA SER A 352 -82.39 26.36 31.43
C SER A 352 -82.66 24.86 31.52
N ASP A 353 -83.31 24.44 32.61
CA ASP A 353 -84.77 24.19 32.72
C ASP A 353 -85.13 22.91 31.93
N ASP A 354 -85.79 21.87 32.46
CA ASP A 354 -87.08 21.90 33.13
C ASP A 354 -87.51 20.44 33.43
N LYS A 355 -88.46 20.30 34.36
CA LYS A 355 -89.43 19.20 34.57
C LYS A 355 -89.11 17.94 35.41
N HIS A 356 -89.74 17.98 36.59
CA HIS A 356 -90.68 17.00 37.17
C HIS A 356 -90.13 15.71 37.83
N GLY A 357 -90.46 15.53 39.11
CA GLY A 357 -90.45 14.20 39.75
C GLY A 357 -90.38 14.20 41.27
N ARG A 358 -91.56 14.26 41.90
CA ARG A 358 -91.87 14.12 43.34
C ARG A 358 -91.60 12.71 43.89
N PHE A 359 -91.40 12.65 45.23
CA PHE A 359 -91.61 11.52 46.18
C PHE A 359 -90.77 10.26 45.91
N VAL A 360 -90.04 9.67 46.87
CA VAL A 360 -90.24 9.42 48.32
C VAL A 360 -88.90 9.50 49.05
#